data_AF-A0A969WZJ1-F1
#
_entry.id   AF-A0A969WZJ1-F1
#
_cell.length_a   1.000
_cell.length_b   1.000
_cell.length_c   1.000
_cell.angle_alpha   90.00
_cell.angle_beta   90.00
_cell.angle_gamma   90.00
#
_symmetry.space_group_name_H-M   'P 1'
#
loop_
_entity.id
_entity.type
_entity.pdbx_description
1 polymer ?
#
loop_
_entity_poly.entity_id
_entity_poly.type
_entity_poly.pdbx_seq_one_letter_code
_entity_poly.pdbx_strand_id
1 'polypeptide(L)' 'MILVNTDYITGKELEMLGLVKGSTIQSKNIGRDITQGFKTLIGGELNAYTEMMNDA' A
#
# COMPACT_ATOMS: atom_id res chain seq x y z
N MET A 1 -9.49 1.22 17.64
CA MET A 1 -8.22 0.65 17.14
C MET A 1 -7.08 1.32 17.89
N ILE A 2 -6.25 0.56 18.60
CA ILE A 2 -5.08 1.08 19.31
C ILE A 2 -3.86 0.73 18.45
N LEU A 3 -3.08 1.73 18.07
CA LEU A 3 -1.90 1.58 17.22
C LEU A 3 -0.69 2.01 18.04
N VAL A 4 0.20 1.06 18.32
CA VAL A 4 1.40 1.27 19.15
C VAL A 4 2.58 0.57 18.50
N ASN A 5 3.78 1.07 18.77
CA ASN A 5 5.05 0.47 18.31
C ASN A 5 5.70 -0.39 19.41
N THR A 6 4.96 -0.72 20.48
CA THR A 6 5.42 -1.52 21.61
C THR A 6 4.88 -2.95 21.49
N ASP A 7 5.67 -3.92 21.93
CA ASP A 7 5.32 -5.35 21.82
C ASP A 7 4.16 -5.77 22.73
N TYR A 8 3.92 -5.02 23.82
CA TYR A 8 2.84 -5.28 24.77
C TYR A 8 2.21 -3.97 25.27
N ILE A 9 0.99 -4.09 25.80
CA ILE A 9 0.25 -3.00 26.46
C ILE A 9 -0.09 -3.45 27.88
N THR A 10 0.43 -2.77 28.89
CA THR A 10 0.20 -3.11 30.31
C THR A 10 -1.29 -3.21 30.62
N GLY A 11 -1.70 -4.30 31.28
CA GLY A 11 -3.10 -4.53 31.68
C GLY A 11 -4.02 -5.00 30.55
N LYS A 12 -3.47 -5.37 29.39
CA LYS A 12 -4.22 -6.00 28.30
C LYS A 12 -3.65 -7.37 27.97
N GLU A 13 -4.53 -8.35 27.83
CA GLU A 13 -4.22 -9.62 27.17
C GLU A 13 -4.42 -9.45 25.66
N LEU A 14 -3.43 -9.89 24.88
CA LEU A 14 -3.38 -9.72 23.42
C LEU A 14 -3.31 -11.10 22.76
N GLU A 15 -4.12 -11.31 21.73
CA GLU A 15 -4.06 -12.50 20.86
C GLU A 15 -3.24 -12.17 19.61
N MET A 16 -2.29 -13.04 19.26
CA MET A 16 -1.53 -12.91 18.02
C MET A 16 -2.37 -13.41 16.84
N LEU A 17 -2.77 -12.50 15.95
CA LEU A 17 -3.53 -12.84 14.74
C LEU A 17 -2.62 -13.14 13.54
N GLY A 18 -1.53 -12.40 13.38
CA GLY A 18 -0.60 -12.53 12.25
C GLY A 18 0.12 -11.22 11.92
N LEU A 19 1.09 -11.30 11.00
CA LEU A 19 1.84 -10.14 10.53
C LEU A 19 1.03 -9.34 9.51
N VAL A 20 0.97 -8.02 9.68
CA VAL A 20 0.32 -7.09 8.74
C VAL A 20 1.37 -6.14 8.17
N LYS A 21 1.35 -5.93 6.85
CA LYS A 21 2.18 -4.95 6.14
C LYS A 21 1.29 -3.99 5.37
N GLY A 22 1.44 -2.69 5.64
CA GLY A 22 0.83 -1.62 4.85
C GLY A 22 1.84 -1.02 3.88
N SER A 23 1.39 -0.65 2.69
CA SER A 23 2.17 0.16 1.75
C SER A 23 1.26 1.24 1.16
N THR A 24 1.84 2.38 0.77
CA THR A 24 1.12 3.45 0.09
C THR A 24 2.04 4.04 -0.96
N ILE A 25 1.51 4.20 -2.17
CA ILE A 25 2.24 4.75 -3.30
C ILE A 25 1.61 6.10 -3.63
N GLN A 26 2.42 7.14 -3.72
CA GLN A 26 1.96 8.45 -4.15
C GLN A 26 2.27 8.64 -5.62
N SER A 27 1.24 8.86 -6.45
CA SER A 27 1.44 9.24 -7.84
C SER A 27 2.20 10.57 -7.93
N LYS A 28 3.38 10.53 -8.56
CA LYS A 28 4.27 11.71 -8.68
C LYS A 28 3.87 12.66 -9.83
N ASN A 29 3.15 12.17 -10.86
CA ASN A 29 2.79 12.97 -12.05
C ASN A 29 1.43 12.56 -12.64
N ILE A 30 0.46 13.48 -12.63
CA ILE A 30 -0.87 13.35 -13.27
C ILE A 30 -0.78 12.84 -14.72
N GLY A 31 0.27 13.19 -15.48
CA GLY A 31 0.44 12.76 -16.87
C GLY A 31 0.69 11.25 -17.06
N ARG A 32 1.38 10.58 -16.12
CA ARG A 32 1.62 9.13 -16.13
C ARG A 32 0.41 8.36 -15.58
N ASP A 33 -0.43 9.02 -14.79
CA ASP A 33 -1.70 8.48 -14.28
C ASP A 33 -2.81 8.48 -15.34
N ILE A 34 -2.95 9.54 -16.15
CA ILE A 34 -3.98 9.61 -17.21
C ILE A 34 -3.75 8.51 -18.27
N THR A 35 -2.53 8.36 -18.77
CA THR A 35 -2.18 7.34 -19.76
C THR A 35 -2.35 5.92 -19.24
N GLN A 36 -2.24 5.70 -17.92
CA GLN A 36 -2.51 4.41 -17.30
C GLN A 36 -4.00 4.18 -16.99
N GLY A 37 -4.76 5.20 -16.63
CA GLY A 37 -6.22 5.10 -16.51
C GLY A 37 -6.86 4.69 -17.85
N PHE A 38 -6.34 5.19 -18.97
CA PHE A 38 -6.73 4.71 -20.30
C PHE A 38 -6.32 3.25 -20.55
N LYS A 39 -5.17 2.78 -20.06
CA LYS A 39 -4.79 1.35 -20.15
C LYS A 39 -5.68 0.46 -19.28
N THR A 40 -6.11 0.90 -18.10
CA THR A 40 -7.06 0.15 -17.27
C THR A 40 -8.42 -0.03 -17.96
N LEU A 41 -8.88 0.98 -18.71
CA LEU A 41 -10.12 0.90 -19.51
C LEU A 41 -10.01 -0.04 -20.71
N ILE A 42 -8.80 -0.23 -21.26
CA ILE A 42 -8.56 -1.04 -22.48
C ILE A 42 -8.00 -2.44 -22.11
N GLY A 43 -7.71 -2.71 -20.83
CA GLY A 43 -7.21 -4.01 -20.36
C GLY A 43 -5.70 -4.22 -20.51
N GLY A 44 -4.89 -3.18 -20.25
CA GLY A 44 -3.42 -3.26 -20.20
C GLY A 44 -2.86 -3.32 -18.77
N GLU A 45 -1.80 -4.11 -18.57
CA GLU A 45 -1.10 -4.24 -17.28
C GLU A 45 -0.56 -2.89 -16.75
N LEU A 46 -0.82 -2.64 -15.46
CA LEU A 46 -0.46 -1.44 -14.71
C LEU A 46 1.02 -1.49 -14.24
N ASN A 47 1.94 -1.71 -15.17
CA ASN A 47 3.36 -1.92 -14.87
C ASN A 47 4.03 -0.78 -14.08
N ALA A 48 3.55 0.46 -14.21
CA ALA A 48 4.15 1.56 -13.47
C ALA A 48 3.79 1.57 -11.98
N TYR A 49 2.63 1.07 -11.58
CA TYR A 49 2.28 0.97 -10.16
C TYR A 49 3.16 -0.06 -9.46
N THR A 50 3.43 -1.20 -10.12
CA THR A 50 4.38 -2.21 -9.64
C THR A 50 5.78 -1.62 -9.48
N GLU A 51 6.24 -0.84 -10.46
CA GLU A 51 7.55 -0.16 -10.41
C GLU A 51 7.62 0.83 -9.25
N MET A 52 6.59 1.65 -9.06
CA MET A 52 6.50 2.59 -7.93
C MET A 52 6.39 1.91 -6.56
N MET A 53 5.84 0.69 -6.51
CA MET A 53 5.76 -0.12 -5.29
C MET A 53 7.10 -0.75 -4.92
N ASN A 54 7.92 -1.09 -5.93
CA ASN A 54 9.29 -1.59 -5.74
C ASN A 54 10.26 -0.48 -5.34
N ASP A 55 10.01 0.75 -5.79
CA ASP A 55 10.82 1.94 -5.45
C ASP A 55 10.50 2.53 -4.06
N ALA A 56 9.42 2.10 -3.40
CA ALA A 56 8.94 2.59 -2.09
C ALA A 56 9.46 1.74 -0.93
#